data_AF-A0A535NZ89-F1
#
_entry.id   AF-A0A535NZ89-F1
#
_cell.length_a   1.000
_cell.length_b   1.000
_cell.length_c   1.000
_cell.angle_alpha   90.00
_cell.angle_beta   90.00
_cell.angle_gamma   90.00
#
_symmetry.space_group_name_H-M   'P 1'
#
loop_
_entity.id
_entity.type
_entity.pdbx_description
1 polymer ?
#
loop_
_entity_poly.entity_id
_entity_poly.type
_entity_poly.pdbx_seq_one_letter_code
_entity_poly.pdbx_strand_id
1 'polypeptide(L)'
;MEAPGGPGAPPMWGPGRKMAFGAAPGPRSKLWYTLADGNLSEVFFPFLDRVALHELRFFASAGGAPPVDDAADGQHAISWLAPGVPAFRVDTTHHEYRLTKEFFSDPEENALLIAATFTPELPDLRLYLQSSAHWQPHTDGNFSSVIDTHPPALLLQQQDVWICIVGPFSRASTGYFRSADVHIDLSDADGQFTYRYDRAGPGNASVGAEIGVRAGSFQLAIGFAHSRADAEEVARTALQKGAGNLRQAFELAWRAQPEIPRALGQVSGDEGNLARASLTVLHCLEDKSHAGAFIASPAAPWGETNHDGNHVYHLVWPRDLCRIATALLDAGDSDAALRAFRHLQANQRADGGWYQNWALDGTPHWQSTELDQVALPILLAWRLGVAGCLDHDPYPTMVRRAAQFILREGPVTSLDRWEDAGGLSPSTLATCIAALVVAAEFADDAGEHVAASHFRAVADYWNDRVEHWCSLPTGQYVRLASDPDHRPAEGAIAPEFLELVRYGLRRPKDDRVMR
;
A
#
# COMPACT_ATOMS: atom_id res chain seq x y z
N MET A 1 28.00 24.61 -7.46
CA MET A 1 28.96 23.49 -7.37
C MET A 1 28.20 22.19 -7.55
N GLU A 2 28.74 21.28 -8.35
CA GLU A 2 28.14 19.96 -8.59
C GLU A 2 28.72 18.94 -7.62
N ALA A 3 27.88 18.04 -7.10
CA ALA A 3 28.32 17.01 -6.17
C ALA A 3 29.13 15.91 -6.90
N PRO A 4 30.22 15.39 -6.29
CA PRO A 4 30.92 14.21 -6.81
C PRO A 4 30.16 12.92 -6.46
N GLY A 5 30.61 11.77 -6.98
CA GLY A 5 30.10 10.45 -6.55
C GLY A 5 28.89 9.92 -7.32
N GLY A 6 28.56 10.50 -8.46
CA GLY A 6 27.47 10.01 -9.31
C GLY A 6 27.73 8.59 -9.85
N PRO A 7 26.68 7.77 -10.02
CA PRO A 7 25.26 8.10 -9.84
C PRO A 7 24.72 7.82 -8.42
N GLY A 8 25.57 7.52 -7.42
CA GLY A 8 25.13 7.04 -6.10
C GLY A 8 24.74 5.56 -6.08
N ALA A 9 24.10 5.13 -4.99
CA ALA A 9 23.65 3.75 -4.85
C ALA A 9 22.54 3.36 -5.86
N PRO A 10 22.41 2.08 -6.25
CA PRO A 10 21.35 1.61 -7.15
C PRO A 10 19.92 1.96 -6.68
N PRO A 11 18.92 1.95 -7.59
CA PRO A 11 17.50 2.02 -7.26
C PRO A 11 17.12 1.05 -6.14
N MET A 12 16.34 1.48 -5.16
CA MET A 12 15.83 0.61 -4.09
C MET A 12 14.56 1.20 -3.46
N TRP A 13 13.83 0.36 -2.73
CA TRP A 13 12.66 0.75 -1.95
C TRP A 13 13.00 0.77 -0.47
N GLY A 14 12.10 1.37 0.32
CA GLY A 14 12.17 1.32 1.76
C GLY A 14 11.83 -0.08 2.30
N PRO A 15 12.03 -0.30 3.61
CA PRO A 15 11.75 -1.58 4.25
C PRO A 15 10.31 -2.05 4.04
N GLY A 16 10.11 -3.31 3.65
CA GLY A 16 8.76 -3.86 3.45
C GLY A 16 7.89 -3.82 4.71
N ARG A 17 8.52 -3.83 5.90
CA ARG A 17 7.85 -3.67 7.19
C ARG A 17 7.56 -2.20 7.46
N LYS A 18 6.32 -1.78 7.24
CA LYS A 18 5.87 -0.42 7.59
C LYS A 18 5.38 -0.35 9.03
N MET A 19 5.70 0.74 9.71
CA MET A 19 5.13 1.13 11.01
C MET A 19 3.75 1.78 10.84
N ALA A 20 3.55 2.51 9.74
CA ALA A 20 2.31 3.19 9.44
C ALA A 20 2.15 3.46 7.94
N PHE A 21 0.89 3.67 7.55
CA PHE A 21 0.48 4.11 6.23
C PHE A 21 -0.67 5.10 6.40
N GLY A 22 -0.59 6.25 5.72
CA GLY A 22 -1.60 7.29 5.83
C GLY A 22 -1.76 8.13 4.58
N ALA A 23 -2.94 8.73 4.48
CA ALA A 23 -3.31 9.66 3.43
C ALA A 23 -4.48 10.52 3.92
N ALA A 24 -4.66 11.71 3.35
CA ALA A 24 -5.93 12.43 3.49
C ALA A 24 -7.03 11.68 2.71
N PRO A 25 -8.29 11.69 3.16
CA PRO A 25 -9.37 11.04 2.44
C PRO A 25 -9.81 11.89 1.25
N GLY A 26 -10.51 11.27 0.31
CA GLY A 26 -11.03 11.94 -0.89
C GLY A 26 -9.95 12.28 -1.92
N PRO A 27 -10.34 12.94 -3.03
CA PRO A 27 -9.52 12.98 -4.23
C PRO A 27 -8.62 14.22 -4.37
N ARG A 28 -8.68 15.21 -3.46
CA ARG A 28 -7.97 16.49 -3.62
C ARG A 28 -6.46 16.34 -3.45
N SER A 29 -6.03 15.97 -2.25
CA SER A 29 -4.62 15.66 -1.97
C SER A 29 -4.25 14.29 -2.51
N LYS A 30 -3.41 14.24 -3.55
CA LYS A 30 -2.92 13.02 -4.24
C LYS A 30 -1.70 12.42 -3.56
N LEU A 31 -1.63 12.50 -2.23
CA LEU A 31 -0.53 11.97 -1.44
C LEU A 31 -0.95 10.78 -0.58
N TRP A 32 0.00 9.86 -0.45
CA TRP A 32 0.03 8.81 0.54
C TRP A 32 1.45 8.67 1.06
N TYR A 33 1.62 8.32 2.33
CA TYR A 33 2.93 8.20 2.95
C TYR A 33 3.01 6.97 3.83
N THR A 34 4.22 6.45 3.94
CA THR A 34 4.55 5.33 4.82
C THR A 34 5.62 5.74 5.82
N LEU A 35 5.58 5.13 7.00
CA LEU A 35 6.63 5.28 8.00
C LEU A 35 7.33 3.93 8.20
N ALA A 36 8.66 3.93 8.27
CA ALA A 36 9.49 2.79 8.61
C ALA A 36 10.67 3.27 9.46
N ASP A 37 11.10 2.46 10.44
CA ASP A 37 12.25 2.76 11.29
C ASP A 37 12.24 4.20 11.83
N GLY A 38 11.09 4.57 12.39
CA GLY A 38 10.81 5.86 13.00
C GLY A 38 10.72 7.06 12.04
N ASN A 39 10.92 6.87 10.73
CA ASN A 39 11.10 7.94 9.76
C ASN A 39 10.13 7.82 8.58
N LEU A 40 10.11 8.84 7.73
CA LEU A 40 9.35 8.80 6.50
C LEU A 40 10.07 7.88 5.51
N SER A 41 9.38 6.85 5.02
CA SER A 41 9.86 6.00 3.93
C SER A 41 9.23 6.49 2.63
N GLU A 42 8.53 5.63 1.89
CA GLU A 42 7.92 5.96 0.61
C GLU A 42 6.77 6.96 0.76
N VAL A 43 6.78 7.98 -0.09
CA VAL A 43 5.64 8.86 -0.36
C VAL A 43 5.24 8.71 -1.81
N PHE A 44 3.94 8.48 -2.03
CA PHE A 44 3.36 8.22 -3.35
C PHE A 44 2.72 9.48 -3.90
N PHE A 45 3.00 9.80 -5.17
CA PHE A 45 2.46 10.95 -5.88
C PHE A 45 2.64 10.83 -7.42
N PRO A 46 1.65 11.24 -8.23
CA PRO A 46 0.25 11.58 -7.88
C PRO A 46 -0.66 10.34 -7.82
N PHE A 47 -0.10 9.14 -8.03
CA PHE A 47 -0.81 7.87 -8.03
C PHE A 47 -0.19 6.94 -6.99
N LEU A 48 -1.03 6.05 -6.45
CA LEU A 48 -0.64 5.14 -5.37
C LEU A 48 0.34 4.02 -5.78
N ASP A 49 0.63 3.87 -7.08
CA ASP A 49 1.69 2.99 -7.62
C ASP A 49 2.99 3.74 -7.96
N ARG A 50 3.02 5.07 -7.77
CA ARG A 50 4.18 5.90 -8.09
C ARG A 50 4.84 6.45 -6.84
N VAL A 51 5.90 5.80 -6.39
CA VAL A 51 6.76 6.31 -5.31
C VAL A 51 7.55 7.52 -5.82
N ALA A 52 7.32 8.68 -5.20
CA ALA A 52 8.00 9.94 -5.51
C ALA A 52 9.20 10.17 -4.58
N LEU A 53 8.99 10.02 -3.28
CA LEU A 53 10.03 10.12 -2.26
C LEU A 53 10.42 8.72 -1.79
N HIS A 54 11.71 8.42 -1.74
CA HIS A 54 12.20 7.14 -1.20
C HIS A 54 12.21 7.18 0.33
N GLU A 55 12.73 8.28 0.89
CA GLU A 55 12.82 8.47 2.33
C GLU A 55 13.11 9.91 2.74
N LEU A 56 12.80 10.23 4.00
CA LEU A 56 13.35 11.36 4.74
C LEU A 56 13.71 10.88 6.15
N ARG A 57 15.01 10.93 6.47
CA ARG A 57 15.57 10.51 7.76
C ARG A 57 16.31 11.65 8.45
N PHE A 58 16.52 11.49 9.76
CA PHE A 58 17.25 12.44 10.59
C PHE A 58 18.57 11.86 11.09
N PHE A 59 19.56 12.72 11.27
CA PHE A 59 20.84 12.38 11.90
C PHE A 59 21.10 13.32 13.06
N ALA A 60 21.64 12.80 14.15
CA ALA A 60 22.16 13.63 15.24
C ALA A 60 23.68 13.55 15.25
N SER A 61 24.37 14.68 15.31
CA SER A 61 25.84 14.66 15.37
C SER A 61 26.39 15.88 16.11
N ALA A 62 27.53 15.67 16.76
CA ALA A 62 28.34 16.68 17.40
C ALA A 62 29.77 16.56 16.85
N GLY A 63 30.48 17.69 16.75
CA GLY A 63 31.85 17.70 16.23
C GLY A 63 32.78 16.80 17.06
N GLY A 64 33.54 15.95 16.38
CA GLY A 64 34.45 14.96 16.99
C GLY A 64 33.81 13.63 17.37
N ALA A 65 32.53 13.41 17.05
CA ALA A 65 31.83 12.14 17.26
C ALA A 65 31.21 11.62 15.94
N PRO A 66 31.13 10.30 15.74
CA PRO A 66 30.38 9.74 14.62
C PRO A 66 28.91 10.21 14.64
N PRO A 67 28.28 10.42 13.47
CA PRO A 67 26.85 10.71 13.43
C PRO A 67 26.03 9.50 13.89
N VAL A 68 24.89 9.80 14.52
CA VAL A 68 23.85 8.83 14.87
C VAL A 68 22.77 8.88 13.79
N ASP A 69 22.46 7.75 13.17
CA ASP A 69 21.30 7.63 12.27
C ASP A 69 20.06 7.36 13.12
N ASP A 70 19.10 8.30 13.13
CA ASP A 70 17.87 8.15 13.92
C ASP A 70 17.14 6.85 13.59
N ALA A 71 17.13 6.43 12.32
CA ALA A 71 16.41 5.22 11.91
C ALA A 71 17.10 3.93 12.38
N ALA A 72 18.44 3.89 12.37
CA ALA A 72 19.19 2.69 12.69
C ALA A 72 19.48 2.54 14.18
N ASP A 73 19.78 3.66 14.86
CA ASP A 73 20.28 3.68 16.24
C ASP A 73 19.20 4.07 17.26
N GLY A 74 18.11 4.68 16.81
CA GLY A 74 16.99 5.13 17.63
C GLY A 74 16.07 4.00 18.11
N GLN A 75 15.51 4.14 19.30
CA GLN A 75 14.38 3.32 19.74
C GLN A 75 13.07 4.06 19.47
N HIS A 76 12.21 3.48 18.65
CA HIS A 76 11.00 4.13 18.15
C HIS A 76 9.72 3.54 18.73
N ALA A 77 8.84 4.41 19.21
CA ALA A 77 7.45 4.07 19.51
C ALA A 77 6.52 4.88 18.61
N ILE A 78 5.56 4.21 17.97
CA ILE A 78 4.55 4.85 17.13
C ILE A 78 3.16 4.81 17.78
N SER A 79 2.42 5.89 17.62
CA SER A 79 1.03 6.00 18.05
C SER A 79 0.21 6.77 17.02
N TRP A 80 -1.10 6.47 16.97
CA TRP A 80 -2.06 7.28 16.23
C TRP A 80 -2.34 8.56 17.00
N LEU A 81 -2.46 9.71 16.33
CA LEU A 81 -2.85 10.97 16.98
C LEU A 81 -4.31 10.92 17.45
N ALA A 82 -5.16 10.22 16.69
CA ALA A 82 -6.51 9.87 17.09
C ALA A 82 -6.90 8.50 16.50
N PRO A 83 -7.76 7.71 17.18
CA PRO A 83 -8.22 6.42 16.66
C PRO A 83 -8.86 6.55 15.26
N GLY A 84 -8.43 5.74 14.29
CA GLY A 84 -8.97 5.76 12.94
C GLY A 84 -8.61 7.00 12.10
N VAL A 85 -7.75 7.89 12.61
CA VAL A 85 -7.21 9.02 11.84
C VAL A 85 -5.75 8.69 11.53
N PRO A 86 -5.37 8.42 10.28
CA PRO A 86 -4.03 7.96 9.92
C PRO A 86 -3.02 9.11 9.90
N ALA A 87 -2.95 9.81 11.03
CA ALA A 87 -1.94 10.77 11.41
C ALA A 87 -1.19 10.16 12.60
N PHE A 88 0.14 10.20 12.56
CA PHE A 88 0.96 9.39 13.45
C PHE A 88 1.94 10.24 14.21
N ARG A 89 2.19 9.87 15.47
CA ARG A 89 3.30 10.36 16.28
C ARG A 89 4.33 9.24 16.43
N VAL A 90 5.59 9.58 16.16
CA VAL A 90 6.76 8.75 16.48
C VAL A 90 7.57 9.44 17.56
N ASP A 91 7.81 8.73 18.65
CA ASP A 91 8.75 9.14 19.69
C ASP A 91 10.03 8.29 19.55
N THR A 92 11.15 8.95 19.23
CA THR A 92 12.49 8.35 19.24
C THR A 92 13.20 8.66 20.55
N THR A 93 13.80 7.63 21.14
CA THR A 93 14.72 7.73 22.27
C THR A 93 16.11 7.22 21.89
N HIS A 94 17.13 8.04 22.12
CA HIS A 94 18.55 7.68 22.03
C HIS A 94 19.29 8.25 23.25
N HIS A 95 20.46 7.73 23.62
CA HIS A 95 21.17 8.24 24.81
C HIS A 95 21.64 9.70 24.66
N GLU A 96 21.74 10.20 23.42
CA GLU A 96 22.14 11.58 23.11
C GLU A 96 20.97 12.54 22.87
N TYR A 97 19.75 12.05 22.62
CA TYR A 97 18.60 12.91 22.33
C TYR A 97 17.23 12.23 22.53
N ARG A 98 16.19 13.06 22.54
CA ARG A 98 14.80 12.67 22.27
C ARG A 98 14.30 13.42 21.05
N LEU A 99 13.58 12.73 20.17
CA LEU A 99 12.98 13.32 18.98
C LEU A 99 11.53 12.83 18.83
N THR A 100 10.57 13.74 18.98
CA THR A 100 9.15 13.46 18.69
C THR A 100 8.82 14.02 17.32
N LYS A 101 8.11 13.25 16.48
CA LYS A 101 7.72 13.62 15.11
C LYS A 101 6.24 13.27 14.90
N GLU A 102 5.42 14.24 14.48
CA GLU A 102 4.04 14.03 14.03
C GLU A 102 3.98 14.13 12.50
N PHE A 103 3.29 13.19 11.85
CA PHE A 103 3.17 13.09 10.39
C PHE A 103 1.71 13.11 9.96
N PHE A 104 1.36 14.02 9.05
CA PHE A 104 0.04 14.13 8.43
C PHE A 104 0.11 14.96 7.14
N SER A 105 -0.78 14.68 6.18
CA SER A 105 -0.86 15.44 4.93
C SER A 105 -1.88 16.57 5.01
N ASP A 106 -1.76 17.56 4.12
CA ASP A 106 -2.83 18.54 3.87
C ASP A 106 -3.98 17.84 3.12
N PRO A 107 -5.24 17.92 3.57
CA PRO A 107 -6.36 17.33 2.84
C PRO A 107 -6.70 18.05 1.53
N GLU A 108 -6.30 19.31 1.38
CA GLU A 108 -6.66 20.16 0.25
C GLU A 108 -5.55 20.27 -0.80
N GLU A 109 -4.29 20.04 -0.40
CA GLU A 109 -3.11 20.23 -1.23
C GLU A 109 -2.18 19.01 -1.18
N ASN A 110 -1.31 18.89 -2.18
CA ASN A 110 -0.28 17.83 -2.23
C ASN A 110 0.91 18.17 -1.33
N ALA A 111 0.65 18.35 -0.03
CA ALA A 111 1.66 18.61 0.97
C ALA A 111 1.66 17.57 2.10
N LEU A 112 2.86 17.17 2.55
CA LEU A 112 3.07 16.44 3.79
C LEU A 112 3.72 17.37 4.83
N LEU A 113 3.24 17.35 6.07
CA LEU A 113 3.83 18.10 7.17
C LEU A 113 4.48 17.15 8.18
N ILE A 114 5.66 17.55 8.68
CA ILE A 114 6.33 16.92 9.82
C ILE A 114 6.44 17.97 10.91
N ALA A 115 5.70 17.80 12.01
CA ALA A 115 5.83 18.64 13.20
C ALA A 115 6.69 17.91 14.23
N ALA A 116 7.83 18.47 14.59
CA ALA A 116 8.81 17.76 15.40
C ALA A 116 9.25 18.58 16.62
N THR A 117 9.74 17.88 17.65
CA THR A 117 10.38 18.47 18.83
C THR A 117 11.68 17.73 19.11
N PHE A 118 12.78 18.46 19.06
CA PHE A 118 14.12 17.95 19.32
C PHE A 118 14.59 18.35 20.71
N THR A 119 14.97 17.37 21.53
CA THR A 119 15.54 17.60 22.86
C THR A 119 16.91 16.93 22.92
N PRO A 120 18.01 17.69 22.72
CA PRO A 120 19.34 17.12 22.87
C PRO A 120 19.65 16.88 24.35
N GLU A 121 20.31 15.77 24.66
CA GLU A 121 20.88 15.47 25.97
C GLU A 121 22.33 16.01 26.08
N LEU A 122 22.93 16.41 24.95
CA LEU A 122 24.29 16.97 24.85
C LEU A 122 24.25 18.40 24.22
N PRO A 123 24.99 19.40 24.76
CA PRO A 123 24.86 20.80 24.32
C PRO A 123 25.22 21.08 22.86
N ASP A 124 26.21 20.36 22.33
CA ASP A 124 26.77 20.58 21.00
C ASP A 124 26.10 19.72 19.92
N LEU A 125 25.16 18.86 20.31
CA LEU A 125 24.43 18.01 19.39
C LEU A 125 23.57 18.88 18.46
N ARG A 126 23.66 18.57 17.17
CA ARG A 126 22.86 19.19 16.10
C ARG A 126 22.06 18.12 15.40
N LEU A 127 20.92 18.54 14.86
CA LEU A 127 20.01 17.69 14.10
C LEU A 127 20.15 18.03 12.62
N TYR A 128 20.26 17.01 11.81
CA TYR A 128 20.35 17.08 10.36
C TYR A 128 19.25 16.24 9.74
N LEU A 129 18.88 16.55 8.51
CA LEU A 129 17.95 15.75 7.71
C LEU A 129 18.60 15.36 6.39
N GLN A 130 18.19 14.22 5.87
CA GLN A 130 18.45 13.81 4.50
C GLN A 130 17.17 13.31 3.86
N SER A 131 16.99 13.58 2.57
CA SER A 131 15.93 12.98 1.79
C SER A 131 16.41 12.62 0.38
N SER A 132 15.85 11.56 -0.19
CA SER A 132 16.09 11.16 -1.58
C SER A 132 14.77 10.93 -2.32
N ALA A 133 14.74 11.32 -3.59
CA ALA A 133 13.64 10.93 -4.47
C ALA A 133 13.83 9.47 -4.87
N HIS A 134 12.73 8.75 -5.05
CA HIS A 134 12.81 7.35 -5.46
C HIS A 134 13.32 7.24 -6.90
N TRP A 135 14.44 6.55 -7.08
CA TRP A 135 14.95 6.26 -8.40
C TRP A 135 14.17 5.08 -8.97
N GLN A 136 13.32 5.34 -9.97
CA GLN A 136 12.63 4.26 -10.69
C GLN A 136 13.67 3.43 -11.47
N PRO A 137 13.70 2.09 -11.33
CA PRO A 137 14.57 1.27 -12.14
C PRO A 137 14.39 1.54 -13.63
N HIS A 138 15.46 1.31 -14.39
CA HIS A 138 15.49 1.48 -15.84
C HIS A 138 15.29 2.93 -16.34
N THR A 139 15.35 3.93 -15.44
CA THR A 139 15.38 5.36 -15.79
C THR A 139 16.76 5.96 -15.55
N ASP A 140 17.05 7.12 -16.15
CA ASP A 140 18.35 7.81 -16.02
C ASP A 140 18.68 8.22 -14.57
N GLY A 141 17.67 8.30 -13.70
CA GLY A 141 17.78 8.78 -12.33
C GLY A 141 17.17 10.16 -12.11
N ASN A 142 17.36 10.65 -10.90
CA ASN A 142 16.77 11.87 -10.39
C ASN A 142 17.79 13.01 -10.36
N PHE A 143 17.28 14.23 -10.20
CA PHE A 143 18.09 15.42 -9.97
C PHE A 143 17.78 16.00 -8.58
N SER A 144 18.76 16.66 -8.00
CA SER A 144 18.62 17.36 -6.72
C SER A 144 19.30 18.72 -6.77
N SER A 145 18.74 19.69 -6.05
CA SER A 145 19.33 21.03 -5.95
C SER A 145 18.91 21.77 -4.69
N VAL A 146 19.67 22.80 -4.34
CA VAL A 146 19.34 23.73 -3.24
C VAL A 146 18.98 25.09 -3.82
N ILE A 147 17.86 25.66 -3.39
CA ILE A 147 17.52 27.05 -3.67
C ILE A 147 18.07 27.93 -2.55
N ASP A 148 18.93 28.87 -2.92
CA ASP A 148 19.47 29.89 -2.01
C ASP A 148 18.39 30.92 -1.65
N THR A 149 17.58 30.56 -0.66
CA THR A 149 16.60 31.40 0.02
C THR A 149 16.96 31.47 1.51
N HIS A 150 16.29 32.32 2.28
CA HIS A 150 16.52 32.41 3.73
C HIS A 150 15.24 32.12 4.52
N PRO A 151 15.06 30.92 5.09
CA PRO A 151 15.92 29.71 5.02
C PRO A 151 16.01 29.07 3.62
N PRO A 152 17.04 28.25 3.31
CA PRO A 152 17.17 27.58 2.02
C PRO A 152 16.03 26.57 1.80
N ALA A 153 15.76 26.24 0.54
CA ALA A 153 14.79 25.21 0.17
C ALA A 153 15.48 24.07 -0.57
N LEU A 154 15.06 22.83 -0.28
CA LEU A 154 15.61 21.64 -0.90
C LEU A 154 14.69 21.19 -2.04
N LEU A 155 15.26 20.82 -3.19
CA LEU A 155 14.52 20.35 -4.35
C LEU A 155 15.02 18.97 -4.80
N LEU A 156 14.06 18.10 -5.08
CA LEU A 156 14.28 16.86 -5.81
C LEU A 156 13.39 16.87 -7.06
N GLN A 157 13.88 16.27 -8.14
CA GLN A 157 13.13 16.08 -9.38
C GLN A 157 13.24 14.63 -9.84
N GLN A 158 12.09 13.98 -9.96
CA GLN A 158 11.94 12.65 -10.52
C GLN A 158 11.07 12.78 -11.78
N GLN A 159 11.69 12.74 -12.96
CA GLN A 159 11.01 12.98 -14.24
C GLN A 159 10.24 14.33 -14.22
N ASP A 160 8.91 14.30 -14.34
CA ASP A 160 8.02 15.46 -14.29
C ASP A 160 7.58 15.84 -12.85
N VAL A 161 7.88 15.02 -11.84
CA VAL A 161 7.53 15.28 -10.45
C VAL A 161 8.62 16.10 -9.77
N TRP A 162 8.19 17.19 -9.15
CA TRP A 162 9.01 18.06 -8.31
C TRP A 162 8.60 17.92 -6.86
N ILE A 163 9.60 17.79 -5.99
CA ILE A 163 9.43 17.71 -4.54
C ILE A 163 10.22 18.86 -3.92
N CYS A 164 9.55 19.70 -3.14
CA CYS A 164 10.18 20.81 -2.42
C CYS A 164 10.05 20.60 -0.91
N ILE A 165 11.17 20.62 -0.20
CA ILE A 165 11.20 20.53 1.27
C ILE A 165 11.62 21.89 1.82
N VAL A 166 10.79 22.45 2.69
CA VAL A 166 11.04 23.72 3.39
C VAL A 166 10.94 23.53 4.90
N GLY A 167 11.77 24.26 5.64
CA GLY A 167 11.86 24.19 7.09
C GLY A 167 12.84 25.24 7.63
N PRO A 168 13.10 25.27 8.94
CA PRO A 168 14.01 26.22 9.54
C PRO A 168 15.47 25.77 9.35
N PHE A 169 15.95 25.67 8.12
CA PHE A 169 17.30 25.21 7.83
C PHE A 169 18.34 26.32 8.04
N SER A 170 19.43 26.01 8.73
CA SER A 170 20.59 26.93 8.82
C SER A 170 21.51 26.78 7.61
N ARG A 171 21.56 25.58 7.04
CA ARG A 171 22.44 25.20 5.93
C ARG A 171 21.84 24.04 5.15
N ALA A 172 22.13 23.98 3.87
CA ALA A 172 21.71 22.91 2.97
C ALA A 172 22.83 22.50 2.02
N SER A 173 22.77 21.26 1.55
CA SER A 173 23.59 20.72 0.47
C SER A 173 22.79 19.66 -0.29
N THR A 174 23.31 19.25 -1.44
CA THR A 174 22.74 18.20 -2.27
C THR A 174 23.82 17.20 -2.64
N GLY A 175 23.44 16.00 -3.10
CA GLY A 175 24.41 14.96 -3.41
C GLY A 175 23.82 13.72 -4.03
N TYR A 176 24.60 12.63 -3.94
CA TYR A 176 24.18 11.29 -4.35
C TYR A 176 24.06 10.39 -3.12
N PHE A 177 22.94 9.68 -3.02
CA PHE A 177 22.60 8.78 -1.94
C PHE A 177 23.68 7.72 -1.73
N ARG A 178 24.12 7.57 -0.47
CA ARG A 178 25.23 6.71 -0.03
C ARG A 178 26.57 6.96 -0.73
N SER A 179 26.81 8.19 -1.23
CA SER A 179 28.10 8.55 -1.83
C SER A 179 28.59 9.94 -1.48
N ALA A 180 27.75 10.96 -1.57
CA ALA A 180 28.09 12.35 -1.25
C ALA A 180 26.90 13.03 -0.56
N ASP A 181 26.26 12.31 0.37
CA ASP A 181 25.08 12.74 1.10
C ASP A 181 25.44 13.18 2.54
N VAL A 182 24.43 13.53 3.35
CA VAL A 182 24.64 14.06 4.70
C VAL A 182 25.31 13.03 5.59
N HIS A 183 24.92 11.77 5.50
CA HIS A 183 25.50 10.73 6.33
C HIS A 183 26.99 10.53 6.03
N ILE A 184 27.36 10.52 4.74
CA ILE A 184 28.78 10.44 4.33
C ILE A 184 29.56 11.68 4.78
N ASP A 185 29.02 12.89 4.57
CA ASP A 185 29.70 14.13 4.98
C ASP A 185 29.96 14.17 6.50
N LEU A 186 28.93 13.88 7.30
CA LEU A 186 29.07 13.84 8.76
C LEU A 186 30.07 12.76 9.21
N SER A 187 30.13 11.63 8.52
CA SER A 187 31.06 10.55 8.85
C SER A 187 32.51 10.91 8.50
N ASP A 188 32.73 11.49 7.32
CA ASP A 188 34.06 11.82 6.80
C ASP A 188 34.66 13.08 7.44
N ALA A 189 33.82 14.00 7.90
CA ALA A 189 34.23 15.29 8.46
C ALA A 189 34.06 15.37 9.99
N ASP A 190 34.23 14.25 10.69
CA ASP A 190 34.21 14.17 12.16
C ASP A 190 32.96 14.84 12.77
N GLY A 191 31.78 14.52 12.25
CA GLY A 191 30.49 15.02 12.72
C GLY A 191 30.12 16.44 12.25
N GLN A 192 30.87 17.01 11.31
CA GLN A 192 30.59 18.34 10.75
C GLN A 192 29.92 18.25 9.38
N PHE A 193 28.89 19.07 9.17
CA PHE A 193 28.28 19.20 7.85
C PHE A 193 29.07 20.21 7.01
N THR A 194 29.92 19.74 6.10
CA THR A 194 30.91 20.56 5.37
C THR A 194 30.56 20.78 3.91
N TYR A 195 29.72 19.95 3.31
CA TYR A 195 29.36 20.06 1.90
C TYR A 195 28.53 21.32 1.62
N ARG A 196 28.66 21.84 0.39
CA ARG A 196 27.96 23.03 -0.14
C ARG A 196 27.71 22.85 -1.64
N TYR A 197 27.19 21.69 -2.03
CA TYR A 197 26.85 21.43 -3.41
C TYR A 197 25.47 22.00 -3.72
N ASP A 198 25.34 22.60 -4.89
CA ASP A 198 24.10 23.25 -5.34
C ASP A 198 23.25 22.31 -6.20
N ARG A 199 23.88 21.33 -6.85
CA ARG A 199 23.25 20.42 -7.81
C ARG A 199 23.86 19.01 -7.78
N ALA A 200 23.03 17.99 -8.00
CA ALA A 200 23.45 16.64 -8.35
C ALA A 200 22.43 16.01 -9.32
N GLY A 201 22.84 14.95 -10.02
CA GLY A 201 22.03 14.21 -10.98
C GLY A 201 22.58 14.26 -12.41
N PRO A 202 22.17 13.32 -13.28
CA PRO A 202 21.17 12.28 -13.01
C PRO A 202 21.72 11.13 -12.14
N GLY A 203 20.90 10.57 -11.26
CA GLY A 203 21.24 9.40 -10.44
C GLY A 203 20.35 9.26 -9.20
N ASN A 204 20.82 8.53 -8.19
CA ASN A 204 20.16 8.46 -6.89
C ASN A 204 20.41 9.75 -6.10
N ALA A 205 19.75 10.82 -6.51
CA ALA A 205 20.01 12.16 -6.00
C ALA A 205 19.37 12.36 -4.61
N SER A 206 20.11 12.97 -3.70
CA SER A 206 19.67 13.30 -2.35
C SER A 206 19.86 14.78 -2.04
N VAL A 207 19.08 15.28 -1.08
CA VAL A 207 19.19 16.60 -0.48
C VAL A 207 19.39 16.47 1.03
N GLY A 208 20.01 17.47 1.63
CA GLY A 208 20.33 17.46 3.04
C GLY A 208 20.39 18.84 3.66
N ALA A 209 20.07 18.94 4.94
CA ALA A 209 20.12 20.20 5.68
C ALA A 209 20.45 20.02 7.16
N GLU A 210 21.10 21.03 7.73
CA GLU A 210 21.16 21.25 9.17
C GLU A 210 19.88 21.96 9.62
N ILE A 211 19.22 21.42 10.64
CA ILE A 211 18.07 22.05 11.28
C ILE A 211 18.57 23.20 12.16
N GLY A 212 18.11 24.42 11.87
CA GLY A 212 18.55 25.64 12.52
C GLY A 212 18.03 25.85 13.95
N VAL A 213 17.23 24.93 14.49
CA VAL A 213 16.86 24.93 15.91
C VAL A 213 17.85 24.09 16.71
N ARG A 214 18.35 24.63 17.83
CA ARG A 214 19.25 23.90 18.73
C ARG A 214 18.51 22.91 19.62
N ALA A 215 17.31 23.27 20.03
CA ALA A 215 16.39 22.47 20.83
C ALA A 215 14.98 23.07 20.69
N GLY A 216 13.95 22.26 20.95
CA GLY A 216 12.54 22.66 20.89
C GLY A 216 11.84 22.27 19.60
N SER A 217 10.68 22.87 19.38
CA SER A 217 9.77 22.50 18.29
C SER A 217 10.13 23.16 16.97
N PHE A 218 9.95 22.43 15.87
CA PHE A 218 10.10 22.90 14.50
C PHE A 218 9.09 22.19 13.58
N GLN A 219 8.93 22.72 12.36
CA GLN A 219 8.05 22.14 11.35
C GLN A 219 8.78 22.08 10.01
N LEU A 220 8.53 20.99 9.28
CA LEU A 220 8.92 20.81 7.89
C LEU A 220 7.67 20.63 7.05
N ALA A 221 7.69 21.17 5.84
CA ALA A 221 6.66 20.91 4.84
C ALA A 221 7.31 20.38 3.56
N ILE A 222 6.68 19.38 2.97
CA ILE A 222 7.08 18.75 1.71
C ILE A 222 5.96 18.95 0.72
N GLY A 223 6.18 19.74 -0.33
CA GLY A 223 5.23 19.97 -1.40
C GLY A 223 5.57 19.16 -2.65
N PHE A 224 4.54 18.63 -3.30
CA PHE A 224 4.66 17.79 -4.50
C PHE A 224 3.85 18.41 -5.64
N ALA A 225 4.45 18.52 -6.82
CA ALA A 225 3.76 19.02 -8.01
C ALA A 225 4.44 18.58 -9.32
N HIS A 226 3.83 18.92 -10.46
CA HIS A 226 4.40 18.70 -11.79
C HIS A 226 5.26 19.88 -12.29
N SER A 227 5.48 20.88 -11.44
CA SER A 227 6.38 22.00 -11.71
C SER A 227 7.14 22.41 -10.45
N ARG A 228 8.35 22.93 -10.62
CA ARG A 228 9.19 23.40 -9.52
C ARG A 228 8.49 24.49 -8.70
N ALA A 229 7.84 25.45 -9.38
CA ALA A 229 7.23 26.61 -8.73
C ALA A 229 6.03 26.18 -7.87
N ASP A 230 5.19 25.29 -8.39
CA ASP A 230 4.01 24.81 -7.67
C ASP A 230 4.42 23.95 -6.46
N ALA A 231 5.45 23.10 -6.58
CA ALA A 231 5.94 22.30 -5.46
C ALA A 231 6.46 23.20 -4.32
N GLU A 232 7.16 24.29 -4.65
CA GLU A 232 7.61 25.29 -3.70
C GLU A 232 6.44 26.06 -3.05
N GLU A 233 5.46 26.50 -3.84
CA GLU A 233 4.28 27.20 -3.35
C GLU A 233 3.45 26.33 -2.41
N VAL A 234 3.21 25.06 -2.78
CA VAL A 234 2.50 24.08 -1.95
C VAL A 234 3.22 23.86 -0.62
N ALA A 235 4.54 23.65 -0.65
CA ALA A 235 5.33 23.44 0.56
C ALA A 235 5.30 24.66 1.49
N ARG A 236 5.51 25.87 0.95
CA ARG A 236 5.49 27.11 1.73
C ARG A 236 4.11 27.43 2.28
N THR A 237 3.05 27.19 1.51
CA THR A 237 1.67 27.40 1.94
C THR A 237 1.31 26.45 3.08
N ALA A 238 1.68 25.17 2.99
CA ALA A 238 1.47 24.21 4.07
C ALA A 238 2.23 24.60 5.35
N LEU A 239 3.49 25.04 5.23
CA LEU A 239 4.27 25.54 6.36
C LEU A 239 3.63 26.79 6.99
N GLN A 240 3.09 27.70 6.18
CA GLN A 240 2.40 28.91 6.66
C GLN A 240 1.07 28.60 7.35
N LYS A 241 0.29 27.63 6.86
CA LYS A 241 -0.93 27.14 7.53
C LYS A 241 -0.61 26.61 8.93
N GLY A 242 0.53 25.93 9.06
CA GLY A 242 1.08 25.42 10.31
C GLY A 242 0.42 24.14 10.81
N ALA A 243 1.16 23.39 11.63
CA ALA A 243 0.78 22.05 12.11
C ALA A 243 -0.60 21.98 12.78
N GLY A 244 -0.93 22.93 13.64
CA GLY A 244 -2.20 22.89 14.38
C GLY A 244 -3.42 22.93 13.47
N ASN A 245 -3.44 23.83 12.49
CA ASN A 245 -4.55 23.99 11.56
C ASN A 245 -4.65 22.80 10.60
N LEU A 246 -3.51 22.35 10.05
CA LEU A 246 -3.49 21.22 9.13
C LEU A 246 -3.89 19.91 9.80
N ARG A 247 -3.42 19.66 11.03
CA ARG A 247 -3.84 18.50 11.82
C ARG A 247 -5.34 18.51 12.08
N GLN A 248 -5.89 19.67 12.47
CA GLN A 248 -7.33 19.80 12.69
C GLN A 248 -8.13 19.54 11.41
N ALA A 249 -7.71 20.11 10.27
CA ALA A 249 -8.36 19.88 8.98
C ALA A 249 -8.30 18.39 8.58
N PHE A 250 -7.16 17.74 8.76
CA PHE A 250 -6.98 16.32 8.48
C PHE A 250 -7.87 15.43 9.36
N GLU A 251 -7.92 15.69 10.67
CA GLU A 251 -8.82 14.99 11.60
C GLU A 251 -10.30 15.17 11.22
N LEU A 252 -10.71 16.40 10.86
CA LEU A 252 -12.08 16.67 10.44
C LEU A 252 -12.44 15.93 9.15
N ALA A 253 -11.52 15.88 8.18
CA ALA A 253 -11.73 15.16 6.93
C ALA A 253 -11.94 13.64 7.15
N TRP A 254 -11.18 13.05 8.08
CA TRP A 254 -11.33 11.64 8.44
C TRP A 254 -12.58 11.34 9.28
N ARG A 255 -12.94 12.23 10.22
CA ARG A 255 -14.19 12.09 11.00
C ARG A 255 -15.45 12.21 10.14
N ALA A 256 -15.33 12.74 8.92
CA ALA A 256 -16.42 12.80 7.96
C ALA A 256 -16.60 11.51 7.13
N GLN A 257 -15.67 10.55 7.23
CA GLN A 257 -15.77 9.26 6.54
C GLN A 257 -16.73 8.29 7.28
N PRO A 258 -17.23 7.24 6.60
CA PRO A 258 -18.03 6.21 7.25
C PRO A 258 -17.33 5.63 8.49
N GLU A 259 -18.09 5.49 9.58
CA GLU A 259 -17.61 4.95 10.85
C GLU A 259 -18.00 3.47 10.98
N ILE A 260 -17.23 2.72 11.78
CA ILE A 260 -17.50 1.30 12.00
C ILE A 260 -18.90 1.08 12.61
N PRO A 261 -19.56 -0.06 12.33
CA PRO A 261 -20.82 -0.39 12.98
C PRO A 261 -20.67 -0.42 14.50
N ARG A 262 -21.57 0.27 15.22
CA ARG A 262 -21.52 0.37 16.69
C ARG A 262 -21.43 -0.99 17.39
N ALA A 263 -22.11 -2.00 16.86
CA ALA A 263 -22.09 -3.36 17.39
C ALA A 263 -20.66 -3.95 17.40
N LEU A 264 -19.85 -3.66 16.37
CA LEU A 264 -18.47 -4.12 16.28
C LEU A 264 -17.62 -3.53 17.41
N GLY A 265 -17.76 -2.23 17.67
CA GLY A 265 -17.05 -1.57 18.79
C GLY A 265 -17.44 -2.12 20.17
N GLN A 266 -18.66 -2.65 20.33
CA GLN A 266 -19.12 -3.24 21.60
C GLN A 266 -18.52 -4.62 21.89
N VAL A 267 -18.12 -5.36 20.86
CA VAL A 267 -17.68 -6.78 20.99
C VAL A 267 -16.20 -6.99 20.73
N SER A 268 -15.46 -5.98 20.26
CA SER A 268 -14.05 -6.12 19.88
C SER A 268 -13.07 -6.22 21.04
N GLY A 269 -13.47 -5.80 22.25
CA GLY A 269 -12.61 -5.80 23.45
C GLY A 269 -11.61 -4.63 23.53
N ASP A 270 -11.53 -3.80 22.48
CA ASP A 270 -10.65 -2.62 22.38
C ASP A 270 -11.43 -1.37 21.92
N GLU A 271 -12.76 -1.37 22.13
CA GLU A 271 -13.71 -0.33 21.69
C GLU A 271 -13.76 -0.11 20.17
N GLY A 272 -13.19 -1.02 19.38
CA GLY A 272 -13.18 -1.01 17.91
C GLY A 272 -11.93 -0.37 17.32
N ASN A 273 -10.88 -0.15 18.11
CA ASN A 273 -9.69 0.58 17.67
C ASN A 273 -8.93 -0.15 16.55
N LEU A 274 -8.73 -1.47 16.67
CA LEU A 274 -8.14 -2.26 15.59
C LEU A 274 -9.02 -2.24 14.33
N ALA A 275 -10.34 -2.35 14.47
CA ALA A 275 -11.27 -2.31 13.34
C ALA A 275 -11.21 -0.94 12.62
N ARG A 276 -11.23 0.17 13.36
CA ARG A 276 -11.04 1.52 12.81
C ARG A 276 -9.72 1.66 12.08
N ALA A 277 -8.62 1.21 12.69
CA ALA A 277 -7.29 1.25 12.08
C ALA A 277 -7.25 0.43 10.79
N SER A 278 -7.77 -0.80 10.80
CA SER A 278 -7.82 -1.67 9.62
C SER A 278 -8.64 -1.05 8.48
N LEU A 279 -9.83 -0.54 8.77
CA LEU A 279 -10.67 0.09 7.75
C LEU A 279 -10.04 1.34 7.19
N THR A 280 -9.45 2.18 8.04
CA THR A 280 -8.66 3.35 7.60
C THR A 280 -7.56 2.95 6.62
N VAL A 281 -6.80 1.89 6.93
CA VAL A 281 -5.77 1.38 6.02
C VAL A 281 -6.40 0.93 4.70
N LEU A 282 -7.49 0.14 4.73
CA LEU A 282 -8.17 -0.33 3.53
C LEU A 282 -8.69 0.83 2.65
N HIS A 283 -9.26 1.87 3.26
CA HIS A 283 -9.67 3.09 2.56
C HIS A 283 -8.48 3.81 1.90
N CYS A 284 -7.34 3.88 2.58
CA CYS A 284 -6.13 4.49 2.02
C CYS A 284 -5.53 3.69 0.85
N LEU A 285 -5.91 2.41 0.65
CA LEU A 285 -5.41 1.60 -0.47
C LEU A 285 -6.05 1.97 -1.81
N GLU A 286 -7.10 2.79 -1.84
CA GLU A 286 -7.70 3.28 -3.09
C GLU A 286 -6.86 4.38 -3.73
N ASP A 287 -6.61 4.27 -5.05
CA ASP A 287 -6.06 5.39 -5.81
C ASP A 287 -7.07 6.53 -5.96
N LYS A 288 -6.59 7.76 -5.82
CA LYS A 288 -7.43 8.96 -5.84
C LYS A 288 -7.79 9.44 -7.24
N SER A 289 -7.15 8.90 -8.28
CA SER A 289 -7.36 9.29 -9.68
C SER A 289 -8.02 8.17 -10.50
N HIS A 290 -7.77 6.93 -10.14
CA HIS A 290 -8.37 5.70 -10.66
C HIS A 290 -9.28 5.12 -9.59
N ALA A 291 -10.42 5.77 -9.36
CA ALA A 291 -11.33 5.38 -8.29
C ALA A 291 -11.80 3.93 -8.45
N GLY A 292 -11.74 3.14 -7.38
CA GLY A 292 -11.96 1.70 -7.38
C GLY A 292 -10.69 0.85 -7.58
N ALA A 293 -9.55 1.43 -7.94
CA ALA A 293 -8.28 0.73 -8.00
C ALA A 293 -7.66 0.67 -6.60
N PHE A 294 -7.83 -0.46 -5.90
CA PHE A 294 -7.16 -0.70 -4.61
C PHE A 294 -5.93 -1.56 -4.81
N ILE A 295 -4.78 -1.08 -4.30
CA ILE A 295 -3.55 -1.88 -4.30
C ILE A 295 -3.55 -2.91 -3.18
N ALA A 296 -2.75 -3.97 -3.33
CA ALA A 296 -2.61 -5.00 -2.30
C ALA A 296 -1.90 -4.48 -1.04
N SER A 297 -0.82 -3.72 -1.19
CA SER A 297 -0.09 -3.10 -0.07
C SER A 297 0.85 -1.98 -0.55
N PRO A 298 1.01 -0.88 0.21
CA PRO A 298 1.88 0.26 -0.14
C PRO A 298 3.36 -0.05 0.19
N ALA A 299 3.85 -1.22 -0.23
CA ALA A 299 5.18 -1.70 0.09
C ALA A 299 5.80 -2.53 -1.04
N ALA A 300 7.13 -2.55 -1.06
CA ALA A 300 7.91 -3.56 -1.76
C ALA A 300 8.51 -4.53 -0.71
N PRO A 301 8.12 -5.81 -0.70
CA PRO A 301 8.77 -6.80 0.18
C PRO A 301 10.27 -6.89 -0.11
N TRP A 302 11.09 -6.89 0.95
CA TRP A 302 12.56 -6.84 0.84
C TRP A 302 13.06 -5.70 -0.06
N GLY A 303 12.35 -4.56 -0.01
CA GLY A 303 12.56 -3.39 -0.86
C GLY A 303 13.99 -2.88 -0.89
N GLU A 304 14.74 -3.07 0.20
CA GLU A 304 16.13 -2.66 0.34
C GLU A 304 17.08 -3.44 -0.58
N THR A 305 16.64 -4.61 -1.06
CA THR A 305 17.38 -5.48 -1.98
C THR A 305 16.69 -5.63 -3.32
N ASN A 306 15.51 -5.02 -3.49
CA ASN A 306 14.81 -4.98 -4.76
C ASN A 306 15.38 -3.83 -5.60
N HIS A 307 15.86 -4.15 -6.79
CA HIS A 307 16.42 -3.19 -7.74
C HIS A 307 15.74 -3.24 -9.11
N ASP A 308 14.73 -4.10 -9.30
CA ASP A 308 14.10 -4.39 -10.60
C ASP A 308 12.75 -3.69 -10.80
N GLY A 309 12.05 -3.35 -9.71
CA GLY A 309 10.73 -2.71 -9.76
C GLY A 309 9.58 -3.61 -10.18
N ASN A 310 9.81 -4.92 -10.29
CA ASN A 310 8.82 -5.92 -10.65
C ASN A 310 8.22 -6.61 -9.41
N HIS A 311 8.97 -6.74 -8.32
CA HIS A 311 8.53 -7.42 -7.10
C HIS A 311 7.93 -6.47 -6.06
N VAL A 312 6.72 -5.99 -6.33
CA VAL A 312 6.09 -4.88 -5.62
C VAL A 312 4.60 -5.13 -5.37
N TYR A 313 4.02 -4.56 -4.29
CA TYR A 313 2.62 -4.83 -3.91
C TYR A 313 1.68 -3.65 -4.19
N HIS A 314 2.20 -2.54 -4.70
CA HIS A 314 1.41 -1.40 -5.18
C HIS A 314 0.78 -1.68 -6.57
N LEU A 315 0.15 -2.84 -6.74
CA LEU A 315 -0.63 -3.25 -7.91
C LEU A 315 -2.01 -3.75 -7.46
N VAL A 316 -2.94 -3.86 -8.39
CA VAL A 316 -4.29 -4.37 -8.17
C VAL A 316 -4.33 -5.87 -8.47
N TRP A 317 -4.64 -6.67 -7.46
CA TRP A 317 -5.03 -8.08 -7.61
C TRP A 317 -6.54 -8.22 -7.49
N PRO A 318 -7.23 -8.95 -8.39
CA PRO A 318 -8.66 -9.24 -8.24
C PRO A 318 -9.01 -9.82 -6.86
N ARG A 319 -8.18 -10.74 -6.35
CA ARG A 319 -8.40 -11.37 -5.05
C ARG A 319 -8.41 -10.34 -3.94
N ASP A 320 -7.33 -9.59 -3.83
CA ASP A 320 -7.12 -8.61 -2.78
C ASP A 320 -8.18 -7.51 -2.85
N LEU A 321 -8.45 -6.99 -4.05
CA LEU A 321 -9.52 -6.01 -4.30
C LEU A 321 -10.89 -6.52 -3.85
N CYS A 322 -11.25 -7.78 -4.16
CA CYS A 322 -12.51 -8.36 -3.71
C CYS A 322 -12.60 -8.51 -2.19
N ARG A 323 -11.49 -8.84 -1.51
CA ARG A 323 -11.45 -8.95 -0.05
C ARG A 323 -11.54 -7.58 0.62
N ILE A 324 -10.85 -6.58 0.08
CA ILE A 324 -10.92 -5.18 0.52
C ILE A 324 -12.35 -4.66 0.36
N ALA A 325 -12.94 -4.77 -0.84
CA ALA A 325 -14.30 -4.32 -1.12
C ALA A 325 -15.35 -5.01 -0.24
N THR A 326 -15.19 -6.31 0.00
CA THR A 326 -15.99 -7.07 0.96
C THR A 326 -15.94 -6.46 2.37
N ALA A 327 -14.75 -6.17 2.87
CA ALA A 327 -14.57 -5.65 4.22
C ALA A 327 -15.14 -4.24 4.37
N LEU A 328 -14.97 -3.40 3.35
CA LEU A 328 -15.55 -2.05 3.29
C LEU A 328 -17.08 -2.11 3.24
N LEU A 329 -17.66 -3.00 2.43
CA LEU A 329 -19.11 -3.24 2.41
C LEU A 329 -19.63 -3.69 3.77
N ASP A 330 -18.94 -4.63 4.44
CA ASP A 330 -19.31 -5.11 5.78
C ASP A 330 -19.21 -4.02 6.85
N ALA A 331 -18.32 -3.04 6.66
CA ALA A 331 -18.20 -1.88 7.52
C ALA A 331 -19.22 -0.76 7.21
N GLY A 332 -19.98 -0.89 6.12
CA GLY A 332 -20.99 0.09 5.70
C GLY A 332 -20.51 1.10 4.67
N ASP A 333 -19.27 1.02 4.16
CA ASP A 333 -18.84 1.79 3.00
C ASP A 333 -19.18 1.05 1.69
N SER A 334 -20.46 1.10 1.34
CA SER A 334 -20.97 0.56 0.08
C SER A 334 -20.43 1.28 -1.15
N ASP A 335 -20.10 2.57 -1.02
CA ASP A 335 -19.65 3.39 -2.16
C ASP A 335 -18.26 2.97 -2.61
N ALA A 336 -17.34 2.74 -1.68
CA ALA A 336 -16.02 2.20 -2.02
C ALA A 336 -16.10 0.78 -2.59
N ALA A 337 -16.94 -0.08 -2.02
CA ALA A 337 -17.15 -1.43 -2.53
C ALA A 337 -17.72 -1.44 -3.96
N LEU A 338 -18.66 -0.53 -4.28
CA LEU A 338 -19.21 -0.38 -5.62
C LEU A 338 -18.17 0.18 -6.61
N ARG A 339 -17.31 1.11 -6.19
CA ARG A 339 -16.20 1.59 -7.04
C ARG A 339 -15.20 0.47 -7.35
N ALA A 340 -14.81 -0.32 -6.35
CA ALA A 340 -13.97 -1.50 -6.54
C ALA A 340 -14.57 -2.50 -7.53
N PHE A 341 -15.88 -2.76 -7.42
CA PHE A 341 -16.59 -3.62 -8.35
C PHE A 341 -16.60 -3.08 -9.79
N ARG A 342 -16.85 -1.78 -9.98
CA ARG A 342 -16.78 -1.15 -11.31
C ARG A 342 -15.37 -1.21 -11.90
N HIS A 343 -14.33 -1.08 -11.08
CA HIS A 343 -12.94 -1.25 -11.53
C HIS A 343 -12.66 -2.67 -12.01
N LEU A 344 -13.15 -3.69 -11.30
CA LEU A 344 -13.09 -5.09 -11.77
C LEU A 344 -13.81 -5.27 -13.10
N GLN A 345 -15.02 -4.71 -13.25
CA GLN A 345 -15.78 -4.79 -14.51
C GLN A 345 -15.03 -4.14 -15.68
N ALA A 346 -14.41 -2.98 -15.46
CA ALA A 346 -13.65 -2.27 -16.48
C ALA A 346 -12.39 -3.04 -16.94
N ASN A 347 -11.83 -3.88 -16.05
CA ASN A 347 -10.62 -4.66 -16.31
C ASN A 347 -10.89 -6.13 -16.68
N GLN A 348 -12.15 -6.54 -16.86
CA GLN A 348 -12.46 -7.88 -17.35
C GLN A 348 -12.02 -8.03 -18.81
N ARG A 349 -11.28 -9.09 -19.10
CA ARG A 349 -10.90 -9.45 -20.47
C ARG A 349 -12.10 -9.91 -21.28
N ALA A 350 -12.00 -9.79 -22.61
CA ALA A 350 -13.07 -10.18 -23.53
C ALA A 350 -13.48 -11.67 -23.44
N ASP A 351 -12.58 -12.54 -22.98
CA ASP A 351 -12.83 -13.98 -22.80
C ASP A 351 -13.49 -14.34 -21.46
N GLY A 352 -13.68 -13.34 -20.58
CA GLY A 352 -14.33 -13.46 -19.26
C GLY A 352 -13.39 -13.54 -18.07
N GLY A 353 -12.07 -13.63 -18.29
CA GLY A 353 -11.06 -13.71 -17.24
C GLY A 353 -10.50 -12.36 -16.79
N TRP A 354 -9.58 -12.40 -15.84
CA TRP A 354 -8.73 -11.29 -15.44
C TRP A 354 -7.26 -11.71 -15.55
N TYR A 355 -6.37 -10.73 -15.74
CA TYR A 355 -4.95 -10.97 -15.52
C TYR A 355 -4.65 -11.16 -14.03
N GLN A 356 -3.53 -11.80 -13.72
CA GLN A 356 -3.07 -12.06 -12.36
C GLN A 356 -3.06 -10.76 -11.53
N ASN A 357 -2.52 -9.67 -12.09
CA ASN A 357 -2.59 -8.33 -11.52
C ASN A 357 -2.34 -7.25 -12.58
N TRP A 358 -2.65 -5.99 -12.25
CA TRP A 358 -2.44 -4.82 -13.11
C TRP A 358 -2.05 -3.56 -12.33
N ALA A 359 -1.42 -2.62 -13.04
CA ALA A 359 -1.18 -1.26 -12.55
C ALA A 359 -2.50 -0.47 -12.42
N LEU A 360 -2.49 0.70 -11.79
CA LEU A 360 -3.74 1.43 -11.47
C LEU A 360 -4.58 1.81 -12.70
N ASP A 361 -3.93 2.01 -13.85
CA ASP A 361 -4.56 2.36 -15.12
C ASP A 361 -5.15 1.15 -15.90
N GLY A 362 -5.00 -0.06 -15.38
CA GLY A 362 -5.44 -1.30 -16.04
C GLY A 362 -4.35 -2.03 -16.83
N THR A 363 -3.14 -1.48 -16.93
CA THR A 363 -2.04 -2.11 -17.64
C THR A 363 -1.65 -3.43 -16.96
N PRO A 364 -1.70 -4.59 -17.66
CA PRO A 364 -1.36 -5.88 -17.07
C PRO A 364 0.11 -5.94 -16.66
N HIS A 365 0.39 -6.46 -15.46
CA HIS A 365 1.75 -6.66 -14.98
C HIS A 365 2.14 -8.14 -15.10
N TRP A 366 1.63 -9.01 -14.23
CA TRP A 366 1.69 -10.46 -14.45
C TRP A 366 0.42 -10.95 -15.17
N GLN A 367 0.62 -11.82 -16.16
CA GLN A 367 -0.43 -12.16 -17.12
C GLN A 367 -0.99 -13.58 -17.00
N SER A 368 -0.60 -14.33 -15.97
CA SER A 368 -1.18 -15.63 -15.65
C SER A 368 -2.66 -15.51 -15.27
N THR A 369 -3.32 -16.64 -15.06
CA THR A 369 -4.71 -16.68 -14.62
C THR A 369 -4.89 -17.58 -13.41
N GLU A 370 -5.66 -17.09 -12.44
CA GLU A 370 -6.07 -17.79 -11.23
C GLU A 370 -7.59 -17.89 -11.22
N LEU A 371 -8.15 -19.09 -11.15
CA LEU A 371 -9.60 -19.28 -11.25
C LEU A 371 -10.38 -18.66 -10.08
N ASP A 372 -9.78 -18.57 -8.89
CA ASP A 372 -10.39 -17.87 -7.75
C ASP A 372 -10.48 -16.37 -8.00
N GLN A 373 -9.49 -15.79 -8.69
CA GLN A 373 -9.50 -14.38 -9.09
C GLN A 373 -10.59 -14.07 -10.14
N VAL A 374 -11.05 -15.06 -10.91
CA VAL A 374 -12.21 -14.94 -11.81
C VAL A 374 -13.53 -15.15 -11.07
N ALA A 375 -13.54 -16.01 -10.05
CA ALA A 375 -14.72 -16.35 -9.26
C ALA A 375 -15.10 -15.26 -8.23
N LEU A 376 -14.11 -14.64 -7.57
CA LEU A 376 -14.33 -13.63 -6.53
C LEU A 376 -15.13 -12.40 -7.00
N PRO A 377 -14.94 -11.84 -8.22
CA PRO A 377 -15.77 -10.76 -8.73
C PRO A 377 -17.27 -11.12 -8.84
N ILE A 378 -17.61 -12.37 -9.18
CA ILE A 378 -19.00 -12.84 -9.21
C ILE A 378 -19.60 -12.83 -7.79
N LEU A 379 -18.82 -13.30 -6.80
CA LEU A 379 -19.24 -13.31 -5.41
C LEU A 379 -19.38 -11.89 -4.85
N LEU A 380 -18.48 -10.97 -5.22
CA LEU A 380 -18.60 -9.55 -4.84
C LEU A 380 -19.87 -8.93 -5.42
N ALA A 381 -20.19 -9.20 -6.70
CA ALA A 381 -21.43 -8.76 -7.33
C ALA A 381 -22.66 -9.21 -6.51
N TRP A 382 -22.70 -10.49 -6.13
CA TRP A 382 -23.80 -11.03 -5.31
C TRP A 382 -23.93 -10.34 -3.97
N ARG A 383 -22.80 -10.10 -3.28
CA ARG A 383 -22.82 -9.40 -2.00
C ARG A 383 -23.34 -7.98 -2.11
N LEU A 384 -22.94 -7.25 -3.15
CA LEU A 384 -23.48 -5.92 -3.44
C LEU A 384 -24.97 -5.98 -3.77
N GLY A 385 -25.42 -7.02 -4.50
CA GLY A 385 -26.82 -7.24 -4.83
C GLY A 385 -27.68 -7.49 -3.58
N VAL A 386 -27.23 -8.39 -2.71
CA VAL A 386 -27.89 -8.69 -1.41
C VAL A 386 -27.94 -7.45 -0.52
N ALA A 387 -26.91 -6.60 -0.55
CA ALA A 387 -26.87 -5.34 0.18
C ALA A 387 -27.73 -4.23 -0.48
N GLY A 388 -28.26 -4.44 -1.68
CA GLY A 388 -29.02 -3.43 -2.42
C GLY A 388 -28.15 -2.30 -2.99
N CYS A 389 -26.85 -2.54 -3.19
CA CYS A 389 -25.86 -1.55 -3.59
C CYS A 389 -25.48 -1.63 -5.08
N LEU A 390 -25.90 -2.67 -5.81
CA LEU A 390 -25.72 -2.71 -7.26
C LEU A 390 -26.59 -1.65 -7.95
N ASP A 391 -25.99 -0.94 -8.90
CA ASP A 391 -26.63 0.13 -9.68
C ASP A 391 -27.11 -0.33 -11.07
N HIS A 392 -26.75 -1.55 -11.47
CA HIS A 392 -27.19 -2.20 -12.71
C HIS A 392 -27.12 -3.72 -12.55
N ASP A 393 -27.76 -4.46 -13.47
CA ASP A 393 -27.61 -5.91 -13.57
C ASP A 393 -26.24 -6.27 -14.17
N PRO A 394 -25.33 -6.91 -13.40
CA PRO A 394 -24.00 -7.25 -13.87
C PRO A 394 -23.97 -8.57 -14.67
N TYR A 395 -25.10 -9.30 -14.74
CA TYR A 395 -25.17 -10.60 -15.40
C TYR A 395 -24.75 -10.58 -16.88
N PRO A 396 -25.39 -9.77 -17.75
CA PRO A 396 -25.14 -9.85 -19.19
C PRO A 396 -23.73 -9.39 -19.60
N THR A 397 -23.10 -8.54 -18.78
CA THR A 397 -21.84 -7.84 -19.09
C THR A 397 -20.62 -8.47 -18.45
N MET A 398 -20.72 -8.96 -17.20
CA MET A 398 -19.58 -9.47 -16.42
C MET A 398 -19.77 -10.90 -15.93
N VAL A 399 -20.84 -11.16 -15.15
CA VAL A 399 -20.99 -12.44 -14.42
C VAL A 399 -21.11 -13.61 -15.38
N ARG A 400 -21.91 -13.49 -16.45
CA ARG A 400 -22.07 -14.57 -17.44
C ARG A 400 -20.75 -14.93 -18.11
N ARG A 401 -19.92 -13.95 -18.46
CA ARG A 401 -18.61 -14.17 -19.11
C ARG A 401 -17.62 -14.82 -18.15
N ALA A 402 -17.57 -14.35 -16.90
CA ALA A 402 -16.72 -14.94 -15.87
C ALA A 402 -17.11 -16.38 -15.55
N ALA A 403 -18.41 -16.67 -15.42
CA ALA A 403 -18.91 -18.03 -15.21
C ALA A 403 -18.56 -18.95 -16.40
N GLN A 404 -18.73 -18.47 -17.64
CA GLN A 404 -18.31 -19.21 -18.84
C GLN A 404 -16.80 -19.46 -18.91
N PHE A 405 -15.98 -18.50 -18.45
CA PHE A 405 -14.54 -18.68 -18.32
C PHE A 405 -14.22 -19.80 -17.32
N ILE A 406 -14.82 -19.78 -16.13
CA ILE A 406 -14.64 -20.82 -15.10
C ILE A 406 -15.01 -22.20 -15.65
N LEU A 407 -16.13 -22.33 -16.35
CA LEU A 407 -16.55 -23.60 -16.95
C LEU A 407 -15.56 -24.13 -18.01
N ARG A 408 -14.96 -23.22 -18.79
CA ARG A 408 -14.06 -23.58 -19.89
C ARG A 408 -12.68 -23.99 -19.40
N GLU A 409 -12.15 -23.28 -18.41
CA GLU A 409 -10.77 -23.43 -17.96
C GLU A 409 -10.62 -24.33 -16.72
N GLY A 410 -11.66 -24.45 -15.89
CA GLY A 410 -11.63 -25.29 -14.68
C GLY A 410 -11.87 -26.78 -14.96
N PRO A 411 -11.74 -27.65 -13.94
CA PRO A 411 -11.55 -27.35 -12.51
C PRO A 411 -10.10 -27.05 -12.08
N VAL A 412 -9.12 -27.27 -12.96
CA VAL A 412 -7.70 -27.10 -12.66
C VAL A 412 -7.30 -25.64 -12.87
N THR A 413 -6.75 -24.98 -11.85
CA THR A 413 -6.26 -23.60 -11.98
C THR A 413 -4.80 -23.58 -12.44
N SER A 414 -4.40 -22.59 -13.25
CA SER A 414 -3.00 -22.44 -13.66
C SER A 414 -2.09 -22.00 -12.52
N LEU A 415 -2.64 -21.23 -11.58
CA LEU A 415 -2.02 -20.85 -10.32
C LEU A 415 -3.07 -20.93 -9.20
N ASP A 416 -2.68 -21.42 -8.02
CA ASP A 416 -3.45 -21.24 -6.78
C ASP A 416 -3.22 -19.83 -6.22
N ARG A 417 -3.94 -19.50 -5.14
CA ARG A 417 -3.92 -18.16 -4.51
C ARG A 417 -2.55 -17.66 -4.04
N TRP A 418 -1.55 -18.53 -3.98
CA TRP A 418 -0.18 -18.17 -3.59
C TRP A 418 0.74 -17.96 -4.80
N GLU A 419 0.21 -18.14 -6.01
CA GLU A 419 0.84 -17.78 -7.28
C GLU A 419 2.15 -18.53 -7.57
N ASP A 420 2.37 -19.69 -6.94
CA ASP A 420 3.59 -20.49 -7.10
C ASP A 420 3.38 -21.77 -7.93
N ALA A 421 2.15 -22.30 -8.01
CA ALA A 421 1.84 -23.56 -8.70
C ALA A 421 0.35 -23.70 -9.07
N GLY A 422 0.07 -24.44 -10.15
CA GLY A 422 -1.28 -24.78 -10.61
C GLY A 422 -1.72 -26.20 -10.24
N GLY A 423 -3.04 -26.43 -10.24
CA GLY A 423 -3.62 -27.71 -9.86
C GLY A 423 -5.08 -27.61 -9.38
N LEU A 424 -5.53 -28.66 -8.70
CA LEU A 424 -6.81 -28.74 -7.99
C LEU A 424 -6.59 -28.26 -6.56
N SER A 425 -6.84 -26.98 -6.32
CA SER A 425 -6.80 -26.37 -4.99
C SER A 425 -8.18 -26.42 -4.35
N PRO A 426 -8.33 -26.94 -3.11
CA PRO A 426 -9.62 -26.89 -2.41
C PRO A 426 -10.10 -25.45 -2.20
N SER A 427 -9.18 -24.48 -2.05
CA SER A 427 -9.52 -23.05 -1.93
C SER A 427 -10.11 -22.48 -3.22
N THR A 428 -9.45 -22.73 -4.35
CA THR A 428 -9.91 -22.25 -5.65
C THR A 428 -11.22 -22.94 -6.05
N LEU A 429 -11.31 -24.26 -5.89
CA LEU A 429 -12.55 -25.00 -6.14
C LEU A 429 -13.70 -24.50 -5.29
N ALA A 430 -13.49 -24.26 -4.00
CA ALA A 430 -14.53 -23.73 -3.12
C ALA A 430 -15.09 -22.40 -3.63
N THR A 431 -14.20 -21.51 -4.05
CA THR A 431 -14.55 -20.18 -4.58
C THR A 431 -15.30 -20.30 -5.91
N CYS A 432 -14.84 -21.16 -6.82
CA CYS A 432 -15.49 -21.36 -8.12
C CYS A 432 -16.87 -22.03 -8.00
N ILE A 433 -17.02 -23.04 -7.15
CA ILE A 433 -18.31 -23.71 -6.90
C ILE A 433 -19.32 -22.67 -6.39
N ALA A 434 -18.95 -21.88 -5.38
CA ALA A 434 -19.82 -20.83 -4.86
C ALA A 434 -20.18 -19.79 -5.93
N ALA A 435 -19.21 -19.39 -6.75
CA ALA A 435 -19.43 -18.42 -7.82
C ALA A 435 -20.35 -18.97 -8.92
N LEU A 436 -20.27 -20.25 -9.28
CA LEU A 436 -21.17 -20.89 -10.25
C LEU A 436 -22.60 -20.98 -9.72
N VAL A 437 -22.79 -21.30 -8.44
CA VAL A 437 -24.12 -21.28 -7.80
C VAL A 437 -24.71 -19.86 -7.85
N VAL A 438 -23.92 -18.86 -7.47
CA VAL A 438 -24.34 -17.45 -7.53
C VAL A 438 -24.63 -17.00 -8.96
N ALA A 439 -23.80 -17.38 -9.93
CA ALA A 439 -24.03 -17.06 -11.34
C ALA A 439 -25.33 -17.69 -11.87
N ALA A 440 -25.75 -18.83 -11.32
CA ALA A 440 -27.02 -19.44 -11.64
C ALA A 440 -28.22 -18.63 -11.14
N GLU A 441 -28.13 -18.03 -9.95
CA GLU A 441 -29.17 -17.14 -9.43
C GLU A 441 -29.32 -15.91 -10.33
N PHE A 442 -28.21 -15.25 -10.69
CA PHE A 442 -28.23 -14.14 -11.65
C PHE A 442 -28.80 -14.56 -13.02
N ALA A 443 -28.46 -15.76 -13.50
CA ALA A 443 -28.98 -16.27 -14.76
C ALA A 443 -30.49 -16.51 -14.72
N ASP A 444 -31.02 -17.04 -13.61
CA ASP A 444 -32.46 -17.23 -13.42
C ASP A 444 -33.20 -15.89 -13.34
N ASP A 445 -32.66 -14.91 -12.62
CA ASP A 445 -33.22 -13.56 -12.55
C ASP A 445 -33.26 -12.87 -13.93
N ALA A 446 -32.27 -13.17 -14.78
CA ALA A 446 -32.21 -12.72 -16.17
C ALA A 446 -33.09 -13.55 -17.14
N GLY A 447 -33.75 -14.61 -16.66
CA GLY A 447 -34.56 -15.52 -17.47
C GLY A 447 -33.77 -16.54 -18.31
N GLU A 448 -32.46 -16.68 -18.09
CA GLU A 448 -31.57 -17.65 -18.74
C GLU A 448 -31.54 -19.00 -17.99
N HIS A 449 -32.71 -19.62 -17.76
CA HIS A 449 -32.87 -20.84 -16.95
C HIS A 449 -32.03 -22.05 -17.40
N VAL A 450 -31.74 -22.16 -18.70
CA VAL A 450 -30.87 -23.22 -19.23
C VAL A 450 -29.42 -23.00 -18.79
N ALA A 451 -28.94 -21.76 -18.83
CA ALA A 451 -27.61 -21.42 -18.34
C ALA A 451 -27.54 -21.62 -16.82
N ALA A 452 -28.56 -21.17 -16.08
CA ALA A 452 -28.66 -21.38 -14.64
C ALA A 452 -28.56 -22.87 -14.25
N SER A 453 -29.33 -23.72 -14.94
CA SER A 453 -29.30 -25.17 -14.73
C SER A 453 -27.93 -25.77 -15.02
N HIS A 454 -27.25 -25.29 -16.07
CA HIS A 454 -25.91 -25.76 -16.42
C HIS A 454 -24.86 -25.35 -15.37
N PHE A 455 -24.88 -24.10 -14.89
CA PHE A 455 -23.98 -23.63 -13.85
C PHE A 455 -24.13 -24.44 -12.55
N ARG A 456 -25.37 -24.71 -12.10
CA ARG A 456 -25.63 -25.55 -10.93
C ARG A 456 -25.12 -26.98 -11.11
N ALA A 457 -25.38 -27.59 -12.28
CA ALA A 457 -24.95 -28.95 -12.56
C ALA A 457 -23.42 -29.11 -12.49
N VAL A 458 -22.66 -28.13 -12.98
CA VAL A 458 -21.19 -28.15 -12.88
C VAL A 458 -20.72 -27.89 -11.45
N ALA A 459 -21.34 -26.94 -10.75
CA ALA A 459 -21.03 -26.67 -9.34
C ALA A 459 -21.23 -27.92 -8.47
N ASP A 460 -22.34 -28.63 -8.63
CA ASP A 460 -22.63 -29.89 -7.94
C ASP A 460 -21.61 -30.96 -8.29
N TYR A 461 -21.30 -31.13 -9.58
CA TYR A 461 -20.31 -32.09 -10.06
C TYR A 461 -18.91 -31.85 -9.48
N TRP A 462 -18.47 -30.60 -9.35
CA TRP A 462 -17.19 -30.26 -8.70
C TRP A 462 -17.26 -30.45 -7.19
N ASN A 463 -18.35 -30.01 -6.54
CA ASN A 463 -18.54 -30.13 -5.11
C ASN A 463 -18.49 -31.59 -4.62
N ASP A 464 -19.06 -32.52 -5.39
CA ASP A 464 -19.04 -33.96 -5.09
C ASP A 464 -17.65 -34.59 -5.23
N ARG A 465 -16.71 -33.92 -5.91
CA ARG A 465 -15.36 -34.44 -6.17
C ARG A 465 -14.28 -33.80 -5.33
N VAL A 466 -14.56 -32.74 -4.58
CA VAL A 466 -13.57 -32.04 -3.75
C VAL A 466 -12.76 -33.01 -2.88
N GLU A 467 -13.39 -33.97 -2.20
CA GLU A 467 -12.66 -34.94 -1.38
C GLU A 467 -11.82 -35.91 -2.22
N HIS A 468 -12.31 -36.31 -3.38
CA HIS A 468 -11.58 -37.20 -4.28
C HIS A 468 -10.34 -36.49 -4.84
N TRP A 469 -10.49 -35.25 -5.28
CA TRP A 469 -9.44 -34.46 -5.90
C TRP A 469 -8.43 -33.89 -4.90
N CYS A 470 -8.89 -33.45 -3.73
CA CYS A 470 -8.09 -32.59 -2.86
C CYS A 470 -7.85 -33.18 -1.47
N SER A 471 -8.10 -34.47 -1.23
CA SER A 471 -7.78 -35.08 0.08
C SER A 471 -6.98 -36.36 -0.02
N LEU A 472 -6.05 -36.55 0.92
CA LEU A 472 -5.33 -37.81 1.12
C LEU A 472 -6.28 -38.93 1.53
N PRO A 473 -5.94 -40.22 1.36
CA PRO A 473 -6.73 -41.34 1.87
C PRO A 473 -7.08 -41.24 3.36
N THR A 474 -6.21 -40.60 4.15
CA THR A 474 -6.38 -40.33 5.60
C THR A 474 -7.47 -39.29 5.90
N GLY A 475 -7.95 -38.57 4.88
CA GLY A 475 -9.06 -37.62 4.95
C GLY A 475 -8.64 -36.15 4.98
N GLN A 476 -7.35 -35.86 5.18
CA GLN A 476 -6.82 -34.49 5.25
C GLN A 476 -6.77 -33.85 3.87
N TYR A 477 -7.16 -32.58 3.78
CA TYR A 477 -7.08 -31.81 2.53
C TYR A 477 -5.65 -31.37 2.23
N VAL A 478 -5.18 -31.63 1.02
CA VAL A 478 -3.92 -31.10 0.53
C VAL A 478 -4.10 -29.66 0.05
N ARG A 479 -3.03 -28.87 0.09
CA ARG A 479 -2.99 -27.52 -0.46
C ARG A 479 -3.32 -27.50 -1.95
N LEU A 480 -2.71 -28.43 -2.69
CA LEU A 480 -2.79 -28.50 -4.13
C LEU A 480 -2.57 -29.93 -4.60
N ALA A 481 -3.44 -30.40 -5.49
CA ALA A 481 -3.31 -31.67 -6.18
C ALA A 481 -3.09 -31.46 -7.69
N SER A 482 -2.44 -32.41 -8.37
CA SER A 482 -2.06 -32.26 -9.78
C SER A 482 -2.90 -33.08 -10.76
N ASP A 483 -3.61 -34.11 -10.29
CA ASP A 483 -4.28 -35.09 -11.14
C ASP A 483 -5.80 -35.18 -10.83
N PRO A 484 -6.69 -34.88 -11.80
CA PRO A 484 -8.14 -35.00 -11.63
C PRO A 484 -8.65 -36.45 -11.70
N ASP A 485 -7.87 -37.39 -12.20
CA ASP A 485 -8.26 -38.80 -12.38
C ASP A 485 -7.87 -39.67 -11.18
N HIS A 486 -6.90 -39.22 -10.37
CA HIS A 486 -6.40 -39.97 -9.22
C HIS A 486 -6.42 -39.15 -7.94
N ARG A 487 -6.90 -39.78 -6.87
CA ARG A 487 -6.82 -39.20 -5.53
C ARG A 487 -5.37 -38.99 -5.11
N PRO A 488 -5.00 -37.84 -4.52
CA PRO A 488 -3.64 -37.59 -4.04
C PRO A 488 -3.23 -38.64 -3.01
N ALA A 489 -2.08 -39.28 -3.22
CA ALA A 489 -1.49 -40.20 -2.25
C ALA A 489 -0.62 -39.46 -1.21
N GLU A 490 -0.07 -38.32 -1.60
CA GLU A 490 0.77 -37.43 -0.80
C GLU A 490 0.49 -35.96 -1.18
N GLY A 491 0.94 -35.03 -0.35
CA GLY A 491 0.81 -33.60 -0.59
C GLY A 491 0.98 -32.78 0.69
N ALA A 492 1.34 -31.51 0.53
CA ALA A 492 1.43 -30.58 1.65
C ALA A 492 0.01 -30.31 2.19
N ILE A 493 -0.17 -30.41 3.51
CA ILE A 493 -1.40 -29.98 4.18
C ILE A 493 -1.27 -28.50 4.53
N ALA A 494 -2.30 -27.71 4.24
CA ALA A 494 -2.30 -26.28 4.47
C ALA A 494 -3.73 -25.76 4.70
N PRO A 495 -3.93 -24.62 5.40
CA PRO A 495 -5.23 -24.22 5.94
C PRO A 495 -6.22 -23.68 4.90
N GLU A 496 -5.84 -23.57 3.62
CA GLU A 496 -6.63 -22.93 2.56
C GLU A 496 -7.91 -23.71 2.25
N PHE A 497 -8.00 -25.00 2.61
CA PHE A 497 -9.24 -25.77 2.50
C PHE A 497 -10.37 -25.17 3.36
N LEU A 498 -10.08 -24.32 4.35
CA LEU A 498 -11.10 -23.64 5.16
C LEU A 498 -12.01 -22.73 4.32
N GLU A 499 -11.65 -22.38 3.08
CA GLU A 499 -12.57 -21.72 2.15
C GLU A 499 -13.80 -22.61 1.84
N LEU A 500 -13.68 -23.94 1.91
CA LEU A 500 -14.83 -24.86 1.81
C LEU A 500 -15.88 -24.57 2.89
N VAL A 501 -15.43 -24.23 4.10
CA VAL A 501 -16.32 -23.85 5.20
C VAL A 501 -16.78 -22.41 5.02
N ARG A 502 -15.88 -21.50 4.64
CA ARG A 502 -16.18 -20.07 4.44
C ARG A 502 -17.30 -19.85 3.44
N TYR A 503 -17.34 -20.64 2.36
CA TYR A 503 -18.38 -20.58 1.34
C TYR A 503 -19.54 -21.57 1.56
N GLY A 504 -19.60 -22.21 2.72
CA GLY A 504 -20.74 -23.05 3.11
C GLY A 504 -20.82 -24.41 2.42
N LEU A 505 -19.75 -24.86 1.75
CA LEU A 505 -19.69 -26.17 1.09
C LEU A 505 -19.47 -27.30 2.09
N ARG A 506 -18.79 -27.03 3.20
CA ARG A 506 -18.61 -27.98 4.31
C ARG A 506 -18.97 -27.33 5.64
N ARG A 507 -19.39 -28.13 6.61
CA ARG A 507 -19.75 -27.62 7.94
C ARG A 507 -18.48 -27.37 8.76
N PRO A 508 -18.45 -26.35 9.65
CA PRO A 508 -17.29 -26.11 10.51
C PRO A 508 -16.89 -27.29 11.40
N LYS A 509 -17.82 -28.21 11.69
CA LYS A 509 -17.61 -29.41 12.52
C LYS A 509 -17.58 -30.71 11.70
N ASP A 510 -17.34 -30.62 10.40
CA ASP A 510 -17.13 -31.81 9.56
C ASP A 510 -15.87 -32.56 10.03
N ASP A 511 -15.93 -33.89 10.13
CA ASP A 511 -14.81 -34.72 10.60
C ASP A 511 -13.54 -34.52 9.76
N ARG A 512 -13.66 -34.20 8.46
CA ARG A 512 -12.49 -33.92 7.59
C ARG A 512 -11.93 -32.52 7.81
N VAL A 513 -12.77 -31.57 8.19
CA VAL A 513 -12.35 -30.20 8.51
C VAL A 513 -11.62 -30.15 9.85
N MET A 514 -12.00 -31.02 10.78
CA MET A 514 -11.42 -31.09 12.13
C MET A 514 -10.12 -31.94 12.22
N ARG A 515 -9.72 -32.61 11.13
CA ARG A 515 -8.50 -33.41 11.01
C ARG A 515 -7.36 -32.59 10.46
#